data_AF-A0A3N5IFD8-F1
#
_entry.id   AF-A0A3N5IFD8-F1
#
_cell.length_a   1.000
_cell.length_b   1.000
_cell.length_c   1.000
_cell.angle_alpha   90.00
_cell.angle_beta   90.00
_cell.angle_gamma   90.00
#
_symmetry.space_group_name_H-M   'P 1'
#
loop_
_entity.id
_entity.type
_entity.pdbx_description
1 polymer ?
#
loop_
_entity_poly.entity_id
_entity_poly.type
_entity_poly.pdbx_seq_one_letter_code
_entity_poly.pdbx_strand_id
1 'polypeptide(L)'
;AQPEMTPALLEDLGDFQSVEEFRGFVRESLQRQGEYRQQQAVRSAVVDLLARNAAFELPTDLVRRQTARELQRKVLELRRNGFPDDEIRRFVNVSRQNAQASTEMALREHFILEQIAEELKIEAEAADYDQELELIARQSDEPVRRVRARLEKSGQMDAIRNQIVERKVIEAVVAEAKVTDKPVERDRAGDSEFAIYHSVLGTKETDSIPQAMHDDAPGTDSKTETPR
;
A
#
# COMPACT_ATOMS: atom_id res chain seq x y z
N ALA A 1 8.52 30.88 12.23
CA ALA A 1 8.45 30.62 13.68
C ALA A 1 7.85 29.23 13.86
N GLN A 2 8.40 28.39 14.72
CA GLN A 2 7.73 27.12 15.07
C GLN A 2 6.44 27.47 15.82
N PRO A 3 5.28 26.87 15.47
CA PRO A 3 4.05 27.14 16.19
C PRO A 3 4.21 26.73 17.66
N GLU A 4 3.69 27.56 18.56
CA GLU A 4 3.67 27.23 19.98
C GLU A 4 2.68 26.08 20.22
N MET A 5 3.07 25.11 21.03
CA MET A 5 2.26 23.94 21.40
C MET A 5 1.16 24.37 22.37
N THR A 6 0.18 25.10 21.86
CA THR A 6 -0.99 25.58 22.61
C THR A 6 -2.04 24.47 22.72
N PRO A 7 -2.92 24.51 23.75
CA PRO A 7 -4.01 23.53 23.89
C PRO A 7 -4.90 23.42 22.65
N ALA A 8 -5.22 24.55 22.00
CA ALA A 8 -6.00 24.56 20.75
C ALA A 8 -5.31 23.80 19.62
N LEU A 9 -3.98 23.90 19.51
CA LEU A 9 -3.22 23.14 18.52
C LEU A 9 -3.18 21.64 18.85
N LEU A 10 -3.18 21.26 20.13
CA LEU A 10 -3.21 19.84 20.54
C LEU A 10 -4.57 19.19 20.29
N GLU A 11 -5.66 19.96 20.44
CA GLU A 11 -7.02 19.55 20.08
C GLU A 11 -7.13 19.32 18.56
N ASP A 12 -6.69 20.29 17.75
CA ASP A 12 -6.67 20.20 16.28
C ASP A 12 -5.85 19.01 15.74
N LEU A 13 -4.84 18.53 16.47
CA LEU A 13 -3.94 17.44 16.04
C LEU A 13 -4.44 16.04 16.40
N GLY A 14 -5.52 15.92 17.18
CA GLY A 14 -6.08 14.62 17.58
C GLY A 14 -6.50 14.56 19.05
N ASP A 15 -7.08 15.64 19.59
CA ASP A 15 -7.65 15.70 20.94
C ASP A 15 -6.66 15.34 22.08
N PHE A 16 -5.38 15.69 21.93
CA PHE A 16 -4.36 15.40 22.95
C PHE A 16 -4.51 16.31 24.18
N GLN A 17 -4.45 15.73 25.38
CA GLN A 17 -4.61 16.44 26.65
C GLN A 17 -3.32 17.13 27.11
N SER A 18 -2.17 16.71 26.59
CA SER A 18 -0.86 17.27 26.95
C SER A 18 0.17 17.18 25.83
N VAL A 19 1.22 18.01 25.92
CA VAL A 19 2.37 17.95 25.02
C VAL A 19 3.12 16.62 25.19
N GLU A 20 3.15 16.08 26.40
CA GLU A 20 3.73 14.77 26.72
C GLU A 20 3.00 13.64 25.99
N GLU A 21 1.66 13.68 25.97
CA GLU A 21 0.83 12.70 25.27
C GLU A 21 1.06 12.75 23.76
N PHE A 22 1.04 13.95 23.17
CA PHE A 22 1.35 14.13 21.75
C PHE A 22 2.76 13.63 21.40
N ARG A 23 3.77 13.98 22.21
CA ARG A 23 5.15 13.49 22.01
C ARG A 23 5.25 11.98 22.15
N GLY A 24 4.48 11.38 23.06
CA GLY A 24 4.37 9.93 23.22
C GLY A 24 3.82 9.26 21.97
N PHE A 25 2.69 9.76 21.46
CA PHE A 25 2.06 9.30 20.23
C PHE A 25 2.99 9.40 19.01
N VAL A 26 3.64 10.56 18.83
CA VAL A 26 4.61 10.77 17.75
C VAL A 26 5.78 9.80 17.85
N ARG A 27 6.32 9.58 19.07
CA ARG A 27 7.41 8.62 19.29
C ARG A 27 7.00 7.20 18.91
N GLU A 28 5.82 6.76 19.34
CA GLU A 28 5.32 5.42 19.02
C GLU A 28 5.09 5.26 17.51
N SER A 29 4.53 6.28 16.86
CA SER A 29 4.34 6.32 15.41
C SER A 29 5.68 6.22 14.66
N LEU A 30 6.68 7.01 15.06
CA LEU A 30 8.03 6.95 14.50
C LEU A 30 8.71 5.61 14.75
N GLN A 31 8.50 4.99 15.92
CA GLN A 31 9.01 3.66 16.23
C GLN A 31 8.40 2.62 15.28
N ARG A 32 7.07 2.59 15.12
CA ARG A 32 6.40 1.69 14.16
C ARG A 32 6.89 1.90 12.74
N GLN A 33 7.10 3.15 12.32
CA GLN A 33 7.68 3.47 11.00
C GLN A 33 9.11 2.95 10.86
N GLY A 34 9.94 3.10 11.90
CA GLY A 34 11.30 2.60 11.95
C GLY A 34 11.36 1.08 11.84
N GLU A 35 10.57 0.38 12.64
CA GLU A 35 10.43 -1.08 12.62
C GLU A 35 9.97 -1.58 11.25
N TYR A 36 8.95 -0.93 10.66
CA TYR A 36 8.49 -1.25 9.31
C TYR A 36 9.61 -1.08 8.27
N ARG A 37 10.33 0.05 8.29
CA ARG A 37 11.44 0.31 7.36
C ARG A 37 12.57 -0.72 7.52
N GLN A 38 12.89 -1.09 8.76
CA GLN A 38 13.89 -2.11 9.03
C GLN A 38 13.46 -3.47 8.46
N GLN A 39 12.22 -3.89 8.69
CA GLN A 39 11.68 -5.13 8.13
C GLN A 39 11.70 -5.13 6.60
N GLN A 40 11.31 -4.03 5.96
CA GLN A 40 11.37 -3.89 4.50
C GLN A 40 12.81 -3.96 3.97
N ALA A 41 13.75 -3.31 4.65
CA ALA A 41 15.17 -3.36 4.27
C ALA A 41 15.75 -4.78 4.40
N VAL A 42 15.43 -5.50 5.48
CA VAL A 42 15.84 -6.90 5.66
C VAL A 42 15.24 -7.78 4.58
N ARG A 43 13.93 -7.65 4.32
CA ARG A 43 13.25 -8.40 3.25
C ARG A 43 13.92 -8.16 1.89
N SER A 44 14.13 -6.89 1.52
CA SER A 44 14.77 -6.54 0.25
C SER A 44 16.18 -7.14 0.14
N ALA A 45 16.98 -7.07 1.23
CA ALA A 45 18.32 -7.63 1.24
C ALA A 45 18.32 -9.16 1.09
N VAL A 46 17.41 -9.85 1.76
CA VAL A 46 17.24 -11.31 1.65
C VAL A 46 16.86 -11.68 0.22
N VAL A 47 15.83 -11.05 -0.33
CA VAL A 47 15.35 -11.33 -1.69
C VAL A 47 16.44 -11.04 -2.73
N ASP A 48 17.18 -9.94 -2.61
CA ASP A 48 18.27 -9.61 -3.52
C ASP A 48 19.40 -10.65 -3.47
N LEU A 49 19.74 -11.14 -2.28
CA LEU A 49 20.75 -12.20 -2.11
C LEU A 49 20.29 -13.52 -2.70
N LEU A 50 19.03 -13.89 -2.48
CA LEU A 50 18.42 -15.10 -3.05
C LEU A 50 18.38 -15.01 -4.58
N ALA A 51 17.92 -13.87 -5.13
CA ALA A 51 17.81 -13.65 -6.57
C ALA A 51 19.16 -13.65 -7.29
N ARG A 52 20.25 -13.21 -6.64
CA ARG A 52 21.61 -13.27 -7.21
C ARG A 52 22.17 -14.68 -7.28
N ASN A 53 21.78 -15.55 -6.36
CA ASN A 53 22.27 -16.93 -6.29
C ASN A 53 21.40 -17.92 -7.06
N ALA A 54 20.12 -17.60 -7.28
CA ALA A 54 19.21 -18.43 -8.06
C ALA A 54 19.40 -18.19 -9.57
N ALA A 55 19.90 -19.20 -10.29
CA ALA A 55 20.08 -19.17 -11.73
C ALA A 55 18.91 -19.86 -12.44
N PHE A 56 17.90 -19.08 -12.84
CA PHE A 56 16.82 -19.55 -13.73
C PHE A 56 16.31 -18.40 -14.61
N GLU A 57 15.74 -18.76 -15.75
CA GLU A 57 15.17 -17.80 -16.70
C GLU A 57 13.66 -17.82 -16.64
N LEU A 58 13.04 -16.64 -16.66
CA LEU A 58 11.60 -16.50 -16.74
C LEU A 58 11.15 -16.49 -18.20
N PRO A 59 10.06 -17.21 -18.55
CA PRO A 59 9.48 -17.11 -19.90
C PRO A 59 9.07 -15.67 -20.21
N THR A 60 9.56 -15.13 -21.33
CA THR A 60 9.31 -13.73 -21.72
C THR A 60 7.82 -13.42 -21.88
N ASP A 61 7.03 -14.37 -22.37
CA ASP A 61 5.58 -14.24 -22.48
C ASP A 61 4.86 -14.23 -21.13
N LEU A 62 5.42 -14.87 -20.10
CA LEU A 62 4.90 -14.78 -18.74
C LEU A 62 5.10 -13.36 -18.19
N VAL A 63 6.34 -12.84 -18.29
CA VAL A 63 6.69 -11.50 -17.82
C VAL A 63 5.81 -10.45 -18.51
N ARG A 64 5.70 -10.50 -19.85
CA ARG A 64 4.87 -9.56 -20.63
C ARG A 64 3.40 -9.57 -20.20
N ARG A 65 2.81 -10.76 -20.04
CA ARG A 65 1.41 -10.90 -19.60
C ARG A 65 1.22 -10.35 -18.20
N GLN A 66 2.15 -10.62 -17.29
CA GLN A 66 2.06 -10.11 -15.92
C GLN A 66 2.22 -8.60 -15.87
N THR A 67 3.19 -8.03 -16.60
CA THR A 67 3.39 -6.58 -16.68
C THR A 67 2.15 -5.86 -17.21
N ALA A 68 1.50 -6.42 -18.24
CA ALA A 68 0.26 -5.86 -18.77
C ALA A 68 -0.88 -5.87 -17.74
N ARG A 69 -1.02 -6.96 -16.96
CA ARG A 69 -2.01 -7.07 -15.88
C ARG A 69 -1.76 -6.07 -14.77
N GLU A 70 -0.52 -5.90 -14.34
CA GLU A 70 -0.17 -4.95 -13.28
C GLU A 70 -0.42 -3.49 -13.72
N LEU A 71 -0.04 -3.15 -14.96
CA LEU A 71 -0.36 -1.83 -15.52
C LEU A 71 -1.88 -1.59 -15.61
N GLN A 72 -2.64 -2.59 -16.05
CA GLN A 72 -4.11 -2.49 -16.11
C GLN A 72 -4.73 -2.33 -14.72
N ARG A 73 -4.23 -3.06 -13.72
CA ARG A 73 -4.66 -2.93 -12.32
C ARG A 73 -4.44 -1.50 -11.83
N LYS A 74 -3.24 -0.93 -12.09
CA LYS A 74 -2.92 0.44 -11.69
C LYS A 74 -3.79 1.48 -12.39
N VAL A 75 -4.09 1.27 -13.68
CA VAL A 75 -5.04 2.13 -14.43
C VAL A 75 -6.42 2.12 -13.77
N LEU A 76 -6.94 0.94 -13.40
CA LEU A 76 -8.25 0.84 -12.73
C LEU A 76 -8.24 1.49 -11.35
N GLU A 77 -7.15 1.37 -10.59
CA GLU A 77 -6.97 2.03 -9.30
C GLU A 77 -6.98 3.56 -9.46
N LEU A 78 -6.19 4.10 -10.39
CA LEU A 78 -6.15 5.54 -10.66
C LEU A 78 -7.51 6.08 -11.12
N ARG A 79 -8.23 5.34 -11.97
CA ARG A 79 -9.60 5.73 -12.36
C ARG A 79 -10.57 5.75 -11.18
N ARG A 80 -10.50 4.74 -10.30
CA ARG A 80 -11.33 4.70 -9.08
C ARG A 80 -11.02 5.86 -8.14
N ASN A 81 -9.78 6.32 -8.13
CA ASN A 81 -9.34 7.47 -7.35
C ASN A 81 -9.62 8.82 -8.05
N GLY A 82 -10.30 8.82 -9.20
CA GLY A 82 -10.75 10.04 -9.88
C GLY A 82 -9.72 10.73 -10.77
N PHE A 83 -8.57 10.11 -11.06
CA PHE A 83 -7.56 10.70 -11.95
C PHE A 83 -8.06 10.80 -13.40
N PRO A 84 -7.74 11.89 -14.13
CA PRO A 84 -8.19 12.08 -15.50
C PRO A 84 -7.44 11.15 -16.47
N ASP A 85 -8.13 10.76 -17.56
CA ASP A 85 -7.63 9.74 -18.50
C ASP A 85 -6.32 10.14 -19.19
N ASP A 86 -6.05 11.43 -19.39
CA ASP A 86 -4.82 11.91 -20.02
C ASP A 86 -3.60 11.78 -19.09
N GLU A 87 -3.76 12.06 -17.79
CA GLU A 87 -2.72 11.81 -16.77
C GLU A 87 -2.42 10.31 -16.65
N ILE A 88 -3.46 9.48 -16.64
CA ILE A 88 -3.31 8.02 -16.60
C ILE A 88 -2.53 7.51 -17.82
N ARG A 89 -2.80 8.03 -19.02
CA ARG A 89 -2.05 7.68 -20.23
C ARG A 89 -0.58 8.07 -20.11
N ARG A 90 -0.27 9.26 -19.59
CA ARG A 90 1.11 9.71 -19.36
C ARG A 90 1.82 8.79 -18.36
N PHE A 91 1.16 8.45 -17.25
CA PHE A 91 1.66 7.50 -16.27
C PHE A 91 2.01 6.15 -16.91
N VAL A 92 1.07 5.54 -17.65
CA VAL A 92 1.29 4.24 -18.31
C VAL A 92 2.47 4.28 -19.27
N ASN A 93 2.63 5.37 -20.04
CA ASN A 93 3.72 5.51 -20.99
C ASN A 93 5.10 5.56 -20.30
N VAL A 94 5.20 6.31 -19.19
CA VAL A 94 6.43 6.39 -18.40
C VAL A 94 6.69 5.06 -17.68
N SER A 95 5.67 4.49 -17.05
CA SER A 95 5.80 3.27 -16.25
C SER A 95 6.12 2.04 -17.08
N ARG A 96 5.74 1.97 -18.37
CA ARG A 96 5.96 0.79 -19.21
C ARG A 96 7.43 0.33 -19.25
N GLN A 97 8.37 1.27 -19.29
CA GLN A 97 9.81 0.95 -19.34
C GLN A 97 10.29 0.26 -18.06
N ASN A 98 9.86 0.77 -16.90
CA ASN A 98 10.29 0.24 -15.60
C ASN A 98 9.44 -0.95 -15.14
N ALA A 99 8.18 -1.01 -15.57
CA ALA A 99 7.22 -2.02 -15.14
C ALA A 99 7.64 -3.44 -15.55
N GLN A 100 8.32 -3.60 -16.70
CA GLN A 100 8.80 -4.92 -17.11
C GLN A 100 9.89 -5.43 -16.15
N ALA A 101 10.91 -4.61 -15.88
CA ALA A 101 12.00 -4.99 -14.99
C ALA A 101 11.50 -5.25 -13.56
N SER A 102 10.61 -4.39 -13.04
CA SER A 102 10.03 -4.58 -11.70
C SER A 102 9.14 -5.84 -11.64
N THR A 103 8.38 -6.13 -12.70
CA THR A 103 7.56 -7.35 -12.77
C THR A 103 8.44 -8.59 -12.84
N GLU A 104 9.53 -8.54 -13.60
CA GLU A 104 10.47 -9.67 -13.69
C GLU A 104 11.09 -9.96 -12.32
N MET A 105 11.55 -8.93 -11.60
CA MET A 105 12.06 -9.08 -10.24
C MET A 105 11.02 -9.67 -9.30
N ALA A 106 9.79 -9.16 -9.30
CA ALA A 106 8.71 -9.65 -8.45
C ALA A 106 8.33 -11.11 -8.76
N LEU A 107 8.32 -11.51 -10.04
CA LEU A 107 8.10 -12.90 -10.43
C LEU A 107 9.26 -13.80 -9.97
N ARG A 108 10.51 -13.35 -10.09
CA ARG A 108 11.66 -14.11 -9.60
C ARG A 108 11.59 -14.29 -8.09
N GLU A 109 11.31 -13.22 -7.34
CA GLU A 109 11.11 -13.28 -5.89
C GLU A 109 10.04 -14.31 -5.54
N HIS A 110 8.87 -14.23 -6.18
CA HIS A 110 7.75 -15.12 -5.90
C HIS A 110 8.13 -16.59 -6.10
N PHE A 111 8.71 -16.97 -7.24
CA PHE A 111 9.08 -18.36 -7.50
C PHE A 111 10.19 -18.87 -6.58
N ILE A 112 11.15 -18.02 -6.21
CA ILE A 112 12.21 -18.42 -5.28
C ILE A 112 11.62 -18.69 -3.89
N LEU A 113 10.78 -17.78 -3.39
CA LEU A 113 10.15 -17.94 -2.08
C LEU A 113 9.19 -19.13 -2.06
N GLU A 114 8.46 -19.37 -3.15
CA GLU A 114 7.59 -20.54 -3.30
C GLU A 114 8.39 -21.84 -3.25
N GLN A 115 9.51 -21.93 -3.99
CA GLN A 115 10.38 -23.10 -3.96
C GLN A 115 10.96 -23.38 -2.57
N ILE A 116 11.37 -22.34 -1.84
CA ILE A 116 11.87 -22.47 -0.46
C ILE A 116 10.73 -22.91 0.48
N ALA A 117 9.52 -22.38 0.31
CA ALA A 117 8.36 -22.78 1.09
C ALA A 117 8.07 -24.27 0.92
N GLU A 118 8.13 -24.79 -0.31
CA GLU A 118 7.93 -26.21 -0.61
C GLU A 118 9.02 -27.09 0.04
N GLU A 119 10.29 -26.69 -0.07
CA GLU A 119 11.42 -27.45 0.48
C GLU A 119 11.38 -27.51 2.02
N LEU A 120 11.08 -26.38 2.66
CA LEU A 120 10.95 -26.28 4.12
C LEU A 120 9.57 -26.71 4.65
N LYS A 121 8.62 -27.04 3.75
CA LYS A 121 7.23 -27.38 4.07
C LYS A 121 6.54 -26.30 4.92
N ILE A 122 6.79 -25.04 4.57
CA ILE A 122 6.16 -23.90 5.22
C ILE A 122 4.76 -23.72 4.63
N GLU A 123 3.77 -23.86 5.49
CA GLU A 123 2.36 -23.67 5.14
C GLU A 123 1.71 -22.59 6.02
N ALA A 124 0.62 -22.00 5.53
CA ALA A 124 -0.19 -21.07 6.30
C ALA A 124 -1.11 -21.85 7.25
N GLU A 125 -0.96 -21.58 8.54
CA GLU A 125 -1.78 -22.18 9.60
C GLU A 125 -2.98 -21.29 9.91
N ALA A 126 -4.00 -21.86 10.58
CA ALA A 126 -5.21 -21.11 10.95
C ALA A 126 -4.89 -19.83 11.74
N ALA A 127 -3.93 -19.90 12.67
CA ALA A 127 -3.49 -18.76 13.46
C ALA A 127 -2.85 -17.65 12.61
N ASP A 128 -2.15 -18.00 11.53
CA ASP A 128 -1.53 -17.02 10.62
C ASP A 128 -2.61 -16.22 9.87
N TYR A 129 -3.71 -16.88 9.45
CA TYR A 129 -4.84 -16.20 8.83
C TYR A 129 -5.50 -15.24 9.81
N ASP A 130 -5.71 -15.65 11.06
CA ASP A 130 -6.35 -14.79 12.06
C ASP A 130 -5.52 -13.53 12.32
N GLN A 131 -4.19 -13.66 12.42
CA GLN A 131 -3.28 -12.53 12.56
C GLN A 131 -3.35 -11.56 11.35
N GLU A 132 -3.33 -12.08 10.12
CA GLU A 132 -3.46 -11.23 8.93
C GLU A 132 -4.81 -10.53 8.85
N LEU A 133 -5.89 -11.24 9.15
CA LEU A 133 -7.22 -10.67 9.12
C LEU A 133 -7.40 -9.60 10.20
N GLU A 134 -6.80 -9.76 11.37
CA GLU A 134 -6.76 -8.73 12.43
C GLU A 134 -5.95 -7.50 12.02
N LEU A 135 -4.84 -7.68 11.32
CA LEU A 135 -4.06 -6.56 10.77
C LEU A 135 -4.87 -5.76 9.75
N ILE A 136 -5.50 -6.46 8.80
CA ILE A 136 -6.34 -5.82 7.78
C ILE A 136 -7.54 -5.13 8.43
N ALA A 137 -8.21 -5.78 9.38
CA ALA A 137 -9.33 -5.23 10.13
C ALA A 137 -8.98 -3.91 10.82
N ARG A 138 -7.82 -3.86 11.49
CA ARG A 138 -7.31 -2.63 12.14
C ARG A 138 -7.00 -1.53 11.14
N GLN A 139 -6.43 -1.87 9.97
CA GLN A 139 -6.11 -0.88 8.95
C GLN A 139 -7.35 -0.32 8.23
N SER A 140 -8.39 -1.13 8.06
CA SER A 140 -9.62 -0.73 7.38
C SER A 140 -10.72 -0.22 8.32
N ASP A 141 -10.48 -0.23 9.64
CA ASP A 141 -11.49 0.04 10.67
C ASP A 141 -12.79 -0.79 10.46
N GLU A 142 -12.61 -2.06 10.11
CA GLU A 142 -13.71 -3.01 9.89
C GLU A 142 -13.61 -4.20 10.86
N PRO A 143 -14.73 -4.78 11.32
CA PRO A 143 -14.68 -5.99 12.14
C PRO A 143 -14.13 -7.18 11.33
N VAL A 144 -13.24 -7.98 11.96
CA VAL A 144 -12.55 -9.14 11.36
C VAL A 144 -13.50 -10.07 10.57
N ARG A 145 -14.69 -10.34 11.12
CA ARG A 145 -15.69 -11.21 10.47
C ARG A 145 -16.14 -10.66 9.10
N ARG A 146 -16.29 -9.34 8.98
CA ARG A 146 -16.68 -8.67 7.73
C ARG A 146 -15.54 -8.71 6.71
N VAL A 147 -14.31 -8.48 7.16
CA VAL A 147 -13.10 -8.58 6.33
C VAL A 147 -12.98 -9.99 5.75
N ARG A 148 -13.07 -11.02 6.60
CA ARG A 148 -13.04 -12.43 6.17
C ARG A 148 -14.09 -12.73 5.10
N ALA A 149 -15.35 -12.40 5.36
CA ALA A 149 -16.44 -12.63 4.39
C ALA A 149 -16.22 -11.90 3.05
N ARG A 150 -15.63 -10.70 3.08
CA ARG A 150 -15.30 -9.93 1.87
C ARG A 150 -14.17 -10.58 1.08
N LEU A 151 -13.12 -11.04 1.75
CA LEU A 151 -11.97 -11.70 1.12
C LEU A 151 -12.33 -13.08 0.54
N GLU A 152 -13.15 -13.85 1.26
CA GLU A 152 -13.71 -15.12 0.76
C GLU A 152 -14.59 -14.89 -0.48
N LYS A 153 -15.52 -13.92 -0.42
CA LYS A 153 -16.41 -13.60 -1.54
C LYS A 153 -15.66 -13.12 -2.79
N SER A 154 -14.53 -12.42 -2.60
CA SER A 154 -13.71 -11.91 -3.70
C SER A 154 -12.63 -12.89 -4.17
N GLY A 155 -12.52 -14.07 -3.56
CA GLY A 155 -11.50 -15.06 -3.89
C GLY A 155 -10.08 -14.60 -3.55
N GLN A 156 -9.91 -13.69 -2.60
CA GLN A 156 -8.61 -13.12 -2.22
C GLN A 156 -7.90 -13.92 -1.12
N MET A 157 -8.52 -14.99 -0.60
CA MET A 157 -7.92 -15.82 0.45
C MET A 157 -6.62 -16.50 0.01
N ASP A 158 -6.49 -16.88 -1.27
CA ASP A 158 -5.25 -17.45 -1.80
C ASP A 158 -4.12 -16.42 -1.82
N ALA A 159 -4.43 -15.14 -2.08
CA ALA A 159 -3.44 -14.07 -2.01
C ALA A 159 -2.96 -13.86 -0.56
N ILE A 160 -3.87 -13.95 0.42
CA ILE A 160 -3.51 -13.89 1.84
C ILE A 160 -2.63 -15.08 2.23
N ARG A 161 -2.98 -16.29 1.78
CA ARG A 161 -2.15 -17.48 1.98
C ARG A 161 -0.73 -17.25 1.47
N ASN A 162 -0.59 -16.77 0.24
CA ASN A 162 0.72 -16.53 -0.37
C ASN A 162 1.52 -15.48 0.40
N GLN A 163 0.88 -14.39 0.83
CA GLN A 163 1.52 -13.36 1.66
C GLN A 163 2.02 -13.92 2.99
N ILE A 164 1.24 -14.78 3.65
CA ILE A 164 1.63 -15.46 4.90
C ILE A 164 2.85 -16.35 4.66
N VAL A 165 2.79 -17.20 3.65
CA VAL A 165 3.87 -18.16 3.35
C VAL A 165 5.14 -17.41 3.01
N GLU A 166 5.09 -16.40 2.14
CA GLU A 166 6.25 -15.57 1.79
C GLU A 166 6.88 -14.92 3.02
N ARG A 167 6.08 -14.37 3.94
CA ARG A 167 6.60 -13.79 5.18
C ARG A 167 7.30 -14.86 6.03
N LYS A 168 6.66 -16.00 6.27
CA LYS A 168 7.24 -17.09 7.07
C LYS A 168 8.55 -17.63 6.47
N VAL A 169 8.63 -17.71 5.14
CA VAL A 169 9.87 -18.07 4.44
C VAL A 169 10.97 -17.05 4.71
N ILE A 170 10.68 -15.76 4.60
CA ILE A 170 11.67 -14.71 4.88
C ILE A 170 12.13 -14.77 6.33
N GLU A 171 11.20 -14.97 7.29
CA GLU A 171 11.54 -15.12 8.71
C GLU A 171 12.44 -16.34 8.95
N ALA A 172 12.15 -17.49 8.33
CA ALA A 172 12.98 -18.68 8.41
C ALA A 172 14.39 -18.44 7.84
N VAL A 173 14.49 -17.79 6.67
CA VAL A 173 15.78 -17.44 6.06
C VAL A 173 16.57 -16.48 6.95
N VAL A 174 15.91 -15.47 7.54
CA VAL A 174 16.55 -14.51 8.45
C VAL A 174 17.03 -15.19 9.73
N ALA A 175 16.29 -16.16 10.26
CA ALA A 175 16.65 -16.90 11.47
C ALA A 175 17.95 -17.71 11.31
N GLU A 176 18.22 -18.21 10.10
CA GLU A 176 19.46 -18.93 9.78
C GLU A 176 20.57 -18.01 9.22
N ALA A 177 20.22 -16.80 8.80
CA ALA A 177 21.16 -15.86 8.20
C ALA A 177 22.03 -15.13 9.24
N LYS A 178 23.22 -14.73 8.80
CA LYS A 178 24.10 -13.86 9.58
C LYS A 178 23.64 -12.41 9.46
N VAL A 179 22.76 -11.96 10.36
CA VAL A 179 22.30 -10.57 10.43
C VAL A 179 23.36 -9.72 11.13
N THR A 180 23.74 -8.60 10.51
CA THR A 180 24.66 -7.62 11.11
C THR A 180 23.97 -6.28 11.20
N ASP A 181 23.84 -5.77 12.42
CA ASP A 181 23.24 -4.45 12.65
C ASP A 181 24.21 -3.35 12.23
N LYS A 182 23.75 -2.47 11.34
CA LYS A 182 24.46 -1.24 11.02
C LYS A 182 23.76 -0.08 11.72
N PRO A 183 24.51 0.81 12.41
CA PRO A 183 23.91 2.01 12.97
C PRO A 183 23.34 2.87 11.84
N VAL A 184 22.10 3.34 12.01
CA VAL A 184 21.47 4.27 11.08
C VAL A 184 22.20 5.60 11.20
N GLU A 185 22.95 5.98 10.16
CA GLU A 185 23.47 7.33 10.05
C GLU A 185 22.29 8.29 9.85
N ARG A 186 22.12 9.23 10.79
CA ARG A 186 21.14 10.32 10.61
C ARG A 186 21.68 11.26 9.56
N ASP A 187 21.22 11.13 8.33
CA ASP A 187 21.43 12.13 7.29
C ASP A 187 20.74 13.43 7.70
N ARG A 188 21.46 14.33 8.35
CA ARG A 188 20.99 15.68 8.73
C ARG A 188 20.81 16.61 7.52
N ALA A 189 20.95 16.11 6.29
CA ALA A 189 21.03 16.92 5.08
C ALA A 189 19.69 17.10 4.34
N GLY A 190 18.63 16.38 4.71
CA GLY A 190 17.30 16.45 4.04
C GLY A 190 16.12 16.88 4.92
N ASP A 191 16.32 17.01 6.23
CA ASP A 191 15.25 17.12 7.23
C ASP A 191 14.67 18.55 7.33
N SER A 192 13.95 18.99 6.30
CA SER A 192 13.00 20.11 6.48
C SER A 192 11.54 19.71 6.23
N GLU A 193 11.28 18.60 5.54
CA GLU A 193 9.92 18.18 5.19
C GLU A 193 9.78 16.66 5.22
N PHE A 194 8.79 16.17 5.96
CA PHE A 194 8.37 14.76 5.95
C PHE A 194 6.90 14.70 5.53
N ALA A 195 6.58 13.87 4.55
CA ALA A 195 5.19 13.55 4.22
C ALA A 195 4.57 12.76 5.39
N ILE A 196 3.63 13.37 6.09
CA ILE A 196 2.80 12.70 7.09
C ILE A 196 1.64 12.03 6.35
N TYR A 197 1.43 10.73 6.56
CA TYR A 197 0.36 9.95 5.92
C TYR A 197 -1.07 10.33 6.37
N HIS A 198 -1.21 11.35 7.22
CA HIS A 198 -2.47 11.89 7.69
C HIS A 198 -2.52 13.39 7.38
N SER A 199 -3.64 13.86 6.84
CA SER A 199 -3.86 15.29 6.58
C SER A 199 -3.93 16.03 7.90
N VAL A 200 -2.91 16.85 8.19
CA VAL A 200 -2.88 17.74 9.37
C VAL A 200 -3.64 19.04 9.11
N LEU A 201 -4.11 19.25 7.88
CA LEU A 201 -5.03 20.32 7.55
C LEU A 201 -6.44 19.82 7.89
N GLY A 202 -7.04 20.43 8.92
CA GLY A 202 -8.48 20.34 9.15
C GLY A 202 -9.18 20.64 7.83
N THR A 203 -10.08 19.74 7.42
CA THR A 203 -10.92 19.96 6.25
C THR A 203 -11.69 21.26 6.47
N LYS A 204 -11.24 22.34 5.81
CA LYS A 204 -11.96 23.61 5.82
C LYS A 204 -13.37 23.34 5.30
N GLU A 205 -14.34 23.76 6.11
CA GLU A 205 -15.79 23.80 5.86
C GLU A 205 -16.17 23.52 4.39
N THR A 206 -16.77 22.37 4.15
CA THR A 206 -17.33 21.96 2.85
C THR A 206 -18.43 22.90 2.34
N ASP A 207 -18.89 23.83 3.18
CA ASP A 207 -19.88 24.86 2.85
C ASP A 207 -19.32 25.98 1.95
N SER A 208 -18.00 26.07 1.78
CA SER A 208 -17.33 27.07 0.93
C SER A 208 -16.96 26.56 -0.47
N ILE A 209 -17.21 25.28 -0.77
CA ILE A 209 -17.08 24.74 -2.12
C ILE A 209 -18.35 25.10 -2.88
N PRO A 210 -18.29 25.92 -3.96
CA PRO A 210 -19.45 26.18 -4.79
C PRO A 210 -19.97 24.83 -5.29
N GLN A 211 -21.21 24.48 -4.93
CA GLN A 211 -21.87 23.31 -5.51
C GLN A 211 -21.87 23.51 -7.03
N ALA A 212 -21.25 22.58 -7.74
CA ALA A 212 -21.36 22.55 -9.20
C ALA A 212 -22.84 22.38 -9.53
N MET A 213 -23.46 23.45 -10.05
CA MET A 213 -24.75 23.37 -10.72
C MET A 213 -24.56 22.46 -11.94
N HIS A 214 -24.99 21.21 -11.82
CA HIS A 214 -25.17 20.35 -12.98
C HIS A 214 -26.44 20.82 -13.70
N ASP A 215 -26.28 21.74 -14.66
CA ASP A 215 -27.24 21.84 -15.75
C ASP A 215 -26.89 20.73 -16.75
N ASP A 216 -27.53 19.57 -16.57
CA ASP A 216 -27.75 18.52 -17.58
C ASP A 216 -28.65 17.48 -16.88
N ALA A 217 -29.83 17.10 -17.36
CA ALA A 217 -30.48 17.06 -18.68
C ALA A 217 -31.97 16.68 -18.40
N PRO A 218 -32.84 16.17 -19.31
CA PRO A 218 -32.68 15.85 -20.74
C PRO A 218 -33.87 16.29 -21.64
N GLY A 219 -33.69 16.15 -22.95
CA GLY A 219 -34.79 16.25 -23.91
C GLY A 219 -35.92 15.25 -23.62
N THR A 220 -37.15 15.71 -23.78
CA THR A 220 -38.33 14.87 -23.95
C THR A 220 -39.03 15.29 -25.25
N ASP A 221 -39.01 14.38 -26.23
CA ASP A 221 -39.88 14.44 -27.39
C ASP A 221 -41.34 14.20 -26.96
N SER A 222 -42.27 15.09 -27.34
CA SER A 222 -43.51 14.74 -28.06
C SER A 222 -44.50 15.92 -28.22
N LYS A 223 -44.73 16.28 -29.48
CA LYS A 223 -46.00 16.74 -30.13
C LYS A 223 -47.04 17.51 -29.29
N THR A 224 -47.41 18.73 -29.69
CA THR A 224 -48.74 19.07 -30.27
C THR A 224 -48.82 20.53 -30.79
N GLU A 225 -49.35 20.70 -32.01
CA GLU A 225 -50.22 21.79 -32.52
C GLU A 225 -49.82 23.30 -32.44
N THR A 226 -49.53 23.87 -33.63
CA THR A 226 -49.93 25.22 -34.12
C THR A 226 -51.40 25.57 -33.77
N PRO A 227 -51.94 26.83 -33.87
CA PRO A 227 -51.39 28.05 -34.50
C PRO A 227 -51.74 29.41 -33.84
N ARG A 228 -51.04 30.50 -34.24
CA ARG A 228 -51.59 31.68 -34.96
C ARG A 228 -50.55 32.79 -35.10
#